data_AF-A0A7V8X3Q5-F1
#
_entry.id   AF-A0A7V8X3Q5-F1
#
_cell.length_a   1.000
_cell.length_b   1.000
_cell.length_c   1.000
_cell.angle_alpha   90.00
_cell.angle_beta   90.00
_cell.angle_gamma   90.00
#
_symmetry.space_group_name_H-M   'P 1'
#
loop_
_entity.id
_entity.type
_entity.pdbx_description
1 polymer ?
#
loop_
_entity_poly.entity_id
_entity_poly.type
_entity_poly.pdbx_seq_one_letter_code
_entity_poly.pdbx_strand_id
1 'polypeptide(L)'
;MSNRTTNANLEVYEAGRVAFNGDYTGVAAAGGRVFVVWTDNRDVVTGVDARNPSDPDGNDVYLPCAWSPLDEAPRSYSSPTPDDPCFSAGGLDQNLYGAHL
;
A
#
# COMPACT_ATOMS: atom_id res chain seq x y z
N MET A 1 4.09 0.24 -22.39
CA MET A 1 3.58 -0.97 -21.70
C MET A 1 4.56 -1.33 -20.61
N SER A 2 4.07 -1.65 -19.41
CA SER A 2 4.90 -2.06 -18.26
C SER A 2 5.45 -3.48 -18.47
N ASN A 3 6.66 -3.76 -18.00
CA ASN A 3 7.24 -5.11 -17.92
C ASN A 3 7.14 -5.72 -16.50
N ARG A 4 6.37 -5.09 -15.61
CA ARG A 4 6.12 -5.52 -14.24
C ARG A 4 4.72 -6.14 -14.14
N THR A 5 4.58 -7.20 -13.36
CA THR A 5 3.30 -7.87 -13.05
C THR A 5 2.90 -7.55 -11.62
N THR A 6 1.61 -7.68 -11.30
CA THR A 6 1.09 -7.58 -9.92
C THR A 6 0.64 -8.97 -9.45
N ASN A 7 0.72 -9.24 -8.15
CA ASN A 7 0.15 -10.45 -7.55
C ASN A 7 -1.11 -10.08 -6.78
N ALA A 8 -2.27 -10.43 -7.34
CA ALA A 8 -3.57 -10.11 -6.76
C ALA A 8 -3.89 -10.88 -5.46
N ASN A 9 -3.10 -11.91 -5.12
CA ASN A 9 -3.27 -12.66 -3.88
C ASN A 9 -2.63 -11.97 -2.67
N LEU A 10 -1.75 -10.97 -2.88
CA LEU A 10 -1.08 -10.30 -1.77
C LEU A 10 -2.06 -9.49 -0.92
N GLU A 11 -1.83 -9.48 0.38
CA GLU A 11 -2.67 -8.80 1.39
C GLU A 11 -2.33 -7.31 1.53
N VAL A 12 -2.46 -6.53 0.45
CA VAL A 12 -1.73 -5.26 0.29
C VAL A 12 -2.29 -4.00 1.02
N TYR A 13 -3.36 -4.08 1.81
CA TYR A 13 -4.18 -2.89 2.16
C TYR A 13 -4.17 -2.50 3.63
N GLU A 14 -4.22 -1.21 4.01
CA GLU A 14 -4.34 -0.75 5.41
C GLU A 14 -3.45 -1.52 6.42
N ALA A 15 -2.16 -1.65 6.12
CA ALA A 15 -1.26 -2.54 6.86
C ALA A 15 -1.80 -4.00 6.98
N GLY A 16 -2.36 -4.54 5.91
CA GLY A 16 -2.86 -5.91 5.71
C GLY A 16 -4.29 -6.21 6.20
N ARG A 17 -5.31 -5.36 5.98
CA ARG A 17 -6.64 -5.50 6.63
C ARG A 17 -7.88 -5.57 5.73
N VAL A 18 -7.88 -4.96 4.55
CA VAL A 18 -9.10 -4.92 3.70
C VAL A 18 -8.77 -5.07 2.23
N ALA A 19 -9.13 -6.19 1.60
CA ALA A 19 -8.85 -6.43 0.19
C ALA A 19 -9.43 -5.36 -0.78
N PHE A 20 -8.61 -4.48 -1.37
CA PHE A 20 -9.01 -3.49 -2.39
C PHE A 20 -8.06 -3.35 -3.61
N ASN A 21 -8.09 -4.24 -4.61
CA ASN A 21 -7.19 -4.10 -5.77
C ASN A 21 -7.75 -3.05 -6.75
N GLY A 22 -7.39 -1.77 -6.59
CA GLY A 22 -7.89 -0.70 -7.45
C GLY A 22 -7.05 0.57 -7.43
N ASP A 23 -7.14 1.33 -8.53
CA ASP A 23 -6.36 2.56 -8.71
C ASP A 23 -7.12 3.77 -8.18
N TYR A 24 -6.50 4.56 -7.31
CA TYR A 24 -6.92 5.93 -7.06
C TYR A 24 -6.37 6.82 -8.18
N THR A 25 -7.25 7.26 -9.09
CA THR A 25 -6.83 8.12 -10.21
C THR A 25 -7.28 9.56 -9.99
N GLY A 26 -6.33 10.50 -10.06
CA GLY A 26 -6.58 11.94 -10.07
C GLY A 26 -6.20 12.55 -11.41
N VAL A 27 -7.09 13.36 -12.00
CA VAL A 27 -6.82 14.06 -13.26
C VAL A 27 -7.01 15.56 -13.04
N ALA A 28 -5.99 16.34 -13.37
CA ALA A 28 -6.04 17.80 -13.39
C ALA A 28 -5.76 18.29 -14.81
N ALA A 29 -6.60 19.19 -15.32
CA ALA A 29 -6.46 19.77 -16.65
C ALA A 29 -6.59 21.30 -16.60
N ALA A 30 -5.61 22.01 -17.14
CA ALA A 30 -5.61 23.47 -17.21
C ALA A 30 -4.72 23.97 -18.35
N GLY A 31 -5.19 24.97 -19.11
CA GLY A 31 -4.38 25.67 -20.12
C GLY A 31 -3.76 24.76 -21.18
N GLY A 32 -4.49 23.72 -21.61
CA GLY A 32 -4.00 22.75 -22.61
C GLY A 32 -3.00 21.72 -22.06
N ARG A 33 -2.81 21.66 -20.74
CA ARG A 33 -1.99 20.65 -20.07
C ARG A 33 -2.89 19.72 -19.27
N VAL A 34 -2.54 18.44 -19.26
CA VAL A 34 -3.17 17.43 -18.40
C VAL A 34 -2.09 16.80 -17.53
N PHE A 35 -2.41 16.60 -16.26
CA PHE A 35 -1.61 15.82 -15.34
C PHE A 35 -2.49 14.74 -14.73
N VAL A 36 -2.04 13.49 -14.81
CA VAL A 36 -2.71 12.33 -14.23
C VAL A 36 -1.83 11.79 -13.13
N VAL A 37 -2.44 11.49 -11.99
CA VAL A 37 -1.83 10.72 -10.90
C VAL A 37 -2.60 9.44 -10.70
N TRP A 38 -1.91 8.35 -10.40
CA TRP A 38 -2.52 7.05 -10.11
C TRP A 38 -1.72 6.29 -9.05
N THR A 39 -2.39 5.42 -8.29
CA THR A 39 -1.72 4.39 -7.48
C THR A 39 -1.46 3.15 -8.32
N ASP A 40 -0.42 2.38 -8.00
CA ASP A 40 -0.11 1.14 -8.73
C ASP A 40 0.59 0.09 -7.85
N ASN A 41 0.12 -1.16 -7.96
CA ASN A 41 0.54 -2.29 -7.13
C ASN A 41 1.85 -2.97 -7.59
N ARG A 42 2.51 -2.50 -8.66
CA ARG A 42 3.69 -3.18 -9.25
C ARG A 42 4.93 -3.23 -8.35
N ASP A 43 4.97 -2.37 -7.34
CA ASP A 43 6.10 -2.21 -6.42
C ASP A 43 5.81 -2.83 -5.04
N VAL A 44 4.67 -3.49 -4.87
CA VAL A 44 4.35 -4.19 -3.62
C VAL A 44 5.45 -5.21 -3.32
N VAL A 45 5.95 -5.19 -2.09
CA VAL A 45 6.98 -6.10 -1.61
C VAL A 45 6.33 -7.14 -0.70
N THR A 46 6.68 -8.41 -0.89
CA THR A 46 6.29 -9.51 0.01
C THR A 46 6.97 -9.37 1.37
N GLY A 47 6.28 -9.74 2.44
CA GLY A 47 6.79 -9.63 3.81
C GLY A 47 6.37 -10.79 4.69
N VAL A 48 6.25 -10.51 5.98
CA VAL A 48 5.77 -11.44 7.02
C VAL A 48 4.79 -10.67 7.88
N ASP A 49 3.59 -11.22 8.10
CA ASP A 49 2.62 -10.59 8.99
C ASP A 49 2.97 -10.82 10.46
N ALA A 50 3.41 -9.75 11.13
CA ALA A 50 3.71 -9.79 12.56
C ALA A 50 2.47 -9.99 13.45
N ARG A 51 1.25 -9.81 12.92
CA ARG A 51 -0.03 -10.04 13.62
C ARG A 51 -0.39 -11.52 13.66
N ASN A 52 0.05 -12.30 12.66
CA ASN A 52 -0.21 -13.74 12.56
C ASN A 52 1.08 -14.56 12.32
N PRO A 53 2.05 -14.53 13.26
CA PRO A 53 3.35 -15.17 13.08
C PRO A 53 3.29 -16.70 13.00
N SER A 54 2.15 -17.30 13.30
CA SER A 54 1.95 -18.76 13.35
C SER A 54 1.40 -19.37 12.06
N ASP A 55 0.96 -18.55 11.08
CA ASP A 55 0.32 -19.04 9.86
C ASP A 55 0.74 -18.23 8.62
N PRO A 56 2.01 -18.36 8.19
CA PRO A 56 2.47 -17.71 6.95
C PRO A 56 1.89 -18.44 5.73
N ASP A 57 0.93 -17.82 5.06
CA ASP A 57 0.27 -18.38 3.87
C ASP A 57 0.96 -17.98 2.54
N GLY A 58 2.01 -17.17 2.64
CA GLY A 58 2.80 -16.68 1.50
C GLY A 58 2.20 -15.47 0.78
N ASN A 59 1.11 -14.90 1.30
CA ASN A 59 0.45 -13.72 0.76
C ASN A 59 0.77 -12.43 1.54
N ASP A 60 1.52 -12.56 2.63
CA ASP A 60 1.98 -11.46 3.48
C ASP A 60 2.76 -10.40 2.71
N VAL A 61 2.54 -9.14 3.10
CA VAL A 61 3.20 -7.98 2.51
C VAL A 61 4.18 -7.34 3.48
N TYR A 62 5.08 -6.52 2.94
CA TYR A 62 5.98 -5.72 3.74
C TYR A 62 5.18 -4.71 4.57
N LEU A 63 5.22 -4.85 5.90
CA LEU A 63 4.52 -3.98 6.86
C LEU A 63 5.53 -3.11 7.63
N PRO A 64 6.04 -2.02 7.03
CA PRO A 64 6.98 -1.11 7.71
C PRO A 64 6.35 -0.37 8.90
N CYS A 65 5.02 -0.25 8.89
CA CYS A 65 4.21 0.49 9.84
C CYS A 65 3.42 -0.45 10.78
N ALA A 66 4.11 -1.29 11.53
CA ALA A 66 3.45 -2.22 12.44
C ALA A 66 2.72 -1.44 13.55
N TRP A 67 1.41 -1.62 13.63
CA TRP A 67 0.55 -0.91 14.56
C TRP A 67 0.74 -1.41 16.01
N SER A 68 0.59 -0.51 16.99
CA SER A 68 0.60 -0.87 18.42
C SER A 68 -0.74 -0.53 19.08
N PRO A 69 -1.50 -1.53 19.58
CA PRO A 69 -1.14 -2.94 19.68
C PRO A 69 -1.10 -3.66 18.32
N LEU A 70 -0.27 -4.71 18.24
CA LEU A 70 -0.19 -5.62 17.10
C LEU A 70 -1.45 -6.49 17.08
N ASP A 71 -2.47 -6.05 16.36
CA ASP A 71 -3.78 -6.69 16.25
C ASP A 71 -4.31 -6.44 14.81
N GLU A 72 -5.08 -7.39 14.28
CA GLU A 72 -5.73 -7.35 12.96
C GLU A 72 -6.86 -6.30 12.88
N ALA A 73 -7.52 -6.00 14.00
CA ALA A 73 -8.67 -5.10 14.05
C ALA A 73 -8.83 -4.32 15.39
N PRO A 74 -7.76 -3.74 15.99
CA PRO A 74 -7.88 -3.00 17.23
C PRO A 74 -8.61 -1.68 16.99
N ARG A 75 -9.32 -1.26 18.04
CA ARG A 75 -10.20 -0.10 18.05
C ARG A 75 -9.45 1.23 18.14
N SER A 76 -8.17 1.19 18.48
CA SER A 76 -7.28 2.35 18.61
C SER A 76 -5.83 1.92 18.55
N TYR A 77 -4.95 2.88 18.26
CA TYR A 77 -3.50 2.68 18.21
C TYR A 77 -2.78 3.80 18.93
N SER A 78 -1.61 3.46 19.47
CA SER A 78 -0.63 4.41 19.99
C SER A 78 0.45 4.76 18.97
N SER A 79 0.68 3.89 17.99
CA SER A 79 1.63 4.07 16.90
C SER A 79 1.24 3.20 15.68
N PRO A 80 1.75 3.52 14.48
CA PRO A 80 2.45 4.76 14.11
C PRO A 80 1.58 6.02 14.24
N THR A 81 2.22 7.16 14.49
CA THR A 81 1.57 8.49 14.39
C THR A 81 1.46 8.92 12.92
N PRO A 82 0.59 9.87 12.55
CA PRO A 82 0.45 10.32 11.15
C PRO A 82 1.76 10.77 10.47
N ASP A 83 2.72 11.29 11.25
CA ASP A 83 4.03 11.77 10.73
C ASP A 83 5.12 10.68 10.71
N ASP A 84 4.78 9.41 10.99
CA ASP A 84 5.77 8.33 11.01
C ASP A 84 6.36 8.12 9.60
N PRO A 85 7.69 8.16 9.42
CA PRO A 85 8.32 7.99 8.11
C PRO A 85 8.08 6.61 7.49
N CYS A 86 7.64 5.62 8.27
CA CYS A 86 7.30 4.29 7.77
C CYS A 86 6.26 4.35 6.62
N PHE A 87 5.35 5.33 6.63
CA PHE A 87 4.32 5.50 5.59
C PHE A 87 4.90 5.88 4.23
N SER A 88 6.14 6.39 4.21
CA SER A 88 6.86 6.77 2.99
C SER A 88 7.94 5.76 2.59
N ALA A 89 8.03 4.59 3.26
CA ALA A 89 9.07 3.60 3.00
C ALA A 89 8.94 2.89 1.64
N GLY A 90 7.82 3.07 0.93
CA GLY A 90 7.51 2.35 -0.30
C GLY A 90 7.24 0.86 -0.06
N GLY A 91 7.00 0.11 -1.14
CA GLY A 91 6.70 -1.33 -1.05
C GLY A 91 5.27 -1.65 -0.61
N LEU A 92 4.44 -0.63 -0.46
CA LEU A 92 3.02 -0.70 -0.13
C LEU A 92 2.17 -0.46 -1.38
N ASP A 93 0.90 -0.84 -1.33
CA ASP A 93 -0.15 -0.70 -2.37
C ASP A 93 -0.41 0.72 -2.89
N GLN A 94 0.26 1.74 -2.36
CA GLN A 94 -0.15 3.13 -2.51
C GLN A 94 0.96 4.02 -3.10
N ASN A 95 1.94 3.43 -3.81
CA ASN A 95 2.91 4.24 -4.54
C ASN A 95 2.18 5.16 -5.53
N LEU A 96 2.35 6.47 -5.38
CA LEU A 96 1.74 7.47 -6.25
C LEU A 96 2.64 7.76 -7.44
N TYR A 97 2.09 7.56 -8.63
CA TYR A 97 2.74 7.87 -9.90
C TYR A 97 2.07 9.08 -10.54
N GLY A 98 2.80 9.76 -11.43
CA GLY A 98 2.29 10.91 -12.16
C GLY A 98 2.83 10.98 -13.59
N ALA A 99 2.00 11.45 -14.51
CA ALA A 99 2.37 11.67 -15.90
C ALA A 99 1.70 12.92 -16.46
N HIS A 100 2.43 13.65 -17.29
CA HIS A 100 1.86 14.68 -18.16
C HIS A 100 1.35 14.03 -19.45
N LEU A 101 0.20 14.50 -19.92
CA LEU A 101 -0.37 14.13 -21.22
C LEU A 101 -0.40 15.33 -22.15
#